data_AF-A0A814VLP5-F1
#
_entry.id   AF-A0A814VLP5-F1
#
_cell.length_a   1.000
_cell.length_b   1.000
_cell.length_c   1.000
_cell.angle_alpha   90.00
_cell.angle_beta   90.00
_cell.angle_gamma   90.00
#
_symmetry.space_group_name_H-M   'P 1'
#
loop_
_entity.id
_entity.type
_entity.pdbx_description
1 polymer ?
#
loop_
_entity_poly.entity_id
_entity_poly.type
_entity_poly.pdbx_seq_one_letter_code
_entity_poly.pdbx_strand_id
1 'polypeptide(L)'
;MNELSQQSNNQSLIPVHVQLEYQNLTDADIQHVIDEQITEKHCTSLNLSGNQITHKGVTMLANILKNNKVKYLLRLNYTVY
;
A
#
# COMPACT_ATOMS: atom_id res chain seq x y z
N MET A 1 47.30 -3.61 -1.55
CA MET A 1 46.12 -4.17 -2.23
C MET A 1 44.92 -3.75 -1.40
N ASN A 2 44.20 -2.72 -1.85
CA ASN A 2 43.05 -2.19 -1.12
C ASN A 2 41.81 -2.97 -1.54
N GLU A 3 41.30 -3.81 -0.66
CA GLU A 3 39.96 -4.39 -0.78
C GLU A 3 38.92 -3.32 -0.37
N LEU A 4 38.63 -2.41 -1.30
CA LEU A 4 37.53 -1.46 -1.20
C LEU A 4 36.67 -1.59 -2.44
N SER A 5 35.59 -2.39 -2.36
CA SER A 5 34.29 -2.15 -3.03
C SER A 5 33.36 -3.37 -2.97
N GLN A 6 33.07 -3.87 -1.76
CA GLN A 6 31.79 -4.55 -1.49
C GLN A 6 30.86 -3.51 -0.86
N GLN A 7 30.57 -2.43 -1.61
CA GLN A 7 29.51 -1.51 -1.21
C GLN A 7 28.21 -2.18 -1.66
N SER A 8 27.67 -3.04 -0.78
CA SER A 8 26.30 -3.49 -0.91
C SER A 8 25.44 -2.24 -1.12
N ASN A 9 24.81 -2.12 -2.29
CA ASN A 9 23.73 -1.18 -2.52
C ASN A 9 22.56 -1.59 -1.62
N ASN A 10 22.70 -1.34 -0.32
CA ASN A 10 21.60 -1.25 0.61
C ASN A 10 20.94 0.10 0.34
N GLN A 11 20.31 0.22 -0.84
CA GLN A 11 19.20 1.16 -0.98
C GLN A 11 18.16 0.67 0.01
N SER A 12 18.24 1.20 1.23
CA SER A 12 17.22 1.05 2.25
C SER A 12 15.92 1.46 1.57
N LEU A 13 15.05 0.49 1.26
CA LEU A 13 13.73 0.76 0.71
C LEU A 13 13.06 1.71 1.69
N ILE A 14 12.97 2.98 1.32
CA ILE A 14 12.36 3.99 2.17
C ILE A 14 10.91 3.56 2.31
N PRO A 15 10.43 3.24 3.53
CA PRO A 15 9.06 2.84 3.73
C PRO A 15 8.15 3.97 3.24
N VAL A 16 7.39 3.72 2.18
CA VAL A 16 6.40 4.68 1.71
C VAL A 16 5.12 4.42 2.49
N HIS A 17 4.69 5.43 3.24
CA HIS A 17 3.45 5.45 3.98
C HIS A 17 2.44 6.33 3.23
N VAL A 18 1.31 5.75 2.85
CA VAL A 18 0.26 6.42 2.10
C VAL A 18 -0.97 6.58 2.99
N GLN A 19 -1.36 7.82 3.23
CA GLN A 19 -2.52 8.20 4.05
C GLN A 19 -3.62 8.72 3.14
N LEU A 20 -4.69 7.95 2.98
CA LEU A 20 -5.86 8.28 2.16
C LEU A 20 -7.14 8.20 2.99
N GLU A 21 -7.05 8.55 4.28
CA GLU A 21 -8.20 8.56 5.18
C GLU A 21 -9.20 9.67 4.83
N TYR A 22 -10.49 9.36 4.97
CA TYR A 22 -11.61 10.29 4.76
C TYR A 22 -11.58 11.03 3.40
N GLN A 23 -11.18 10.34 2.33
CA GLN A 23 -11.07 10.88 0.97
C GLN A 23 -12.31 10.58 0.10
N ASN A 24 -13.40 10.06 0.70
CA ASN A 24 -14.59 9.58 0.00
C ASN A 24 -14.32 8.51 -1.08
N LEU A 25 -13.20 7.79 -0.97
CA LEU A 25 -12.83 6.76 -1.94
C LEU A 25 -13.87 5.64 -1.97
N THR A 26 -14.11 5.14 -3.16
CA THR A 26 -15.03 4.05 -3.46
C THR A 26 -14.27 2.83 -3.96
N ASP A 27 -14.98 1.72 -4.18
CA ASP A 27 -14.40 0.52 -4.79
C ASP A 27 -13.76 0.80 -6.17
N ALA A 28 -14.22 1.82 -6.90
CA ALA A 28 -13.69 2.18 -8.21
C ALA A 28 -12.30 2.84 -8.10
N ASP A 29 -12.08 3.62 -7.05
CA ASP A 29 -10.83 4.36 -6.83
C ASP A 29 -9.69 3.43 -6.38
N ILE A 30 -10.03 2.27 -5.84
CA ILE A 30 -9.06 1.26 -5.38
C ILE A 30 -8.11 0.83 -6.48
N GLN A 31 -8.57 0.71 -7.73
CA GLN A 31 -7.71 0.34 -8.85
C GLN A 31 -6.60 1.39 -9.06
N HIS A 32 -6.93 2.69 -8.98
CA HIS A 32 -5.95 3.77 -9.06
C HIS A 32 -4.97 3.74 -7.88
N VAL A 33 -5.47 3.52 -6.66
CA VAL A 33 -4.61 3.41 -5.47
C VAL A 33 -3.61 2.25 -5.63
N ILE A 34 -4.05 1.12 -6.18
CA ILE A 34 -3.20 -0.03 -6.45
C ILE A 34 -2.11 0.35 -7.46
N ASP A 35 -2.50 0.88 -8.61
CA ASP A 35 -1.57 1.13 -9.71
C ASP A 35 -0.53 2.19 -9.33
N GLU A 36 -0.95 3.31 -8.75
CA GLU A 36 -0.05 4.43 -8.44
C GLU A 36 0.77 4.26 -7.15
N GLN A 37 0.24 3.56 -6.15
CA GLN A 37 0.84 3.54 -4.81
C GLN A 37 1.44 2.18 -4.46
N ILE A 38 0.79 1.08 -4.86
CA ILE A 38 1.24 -0.27 -4.51
C ILE A 38 2.25 -0.79 -5.54
N THR A 39 1.94 -0.67 -6.83
CA THR A 39 2.79 -1.22 -7.91
C THR A 39 4.04 -0.38 -8.14
N GLU A 40 3.91 0.95 -8.18
CA GLU A 40 5.04 1.83 -8.54
C GLU A 40 5.91 2.28 -7.37
N LYS A 41 5.33 2.46 -6.17
CA LYS A 41 6.02 3.18 -5.07
C LYS A 41 6.50 2.29 -3.93
N HIS A 42 6.44 0.96 -4.07
CA HIS A 42 6.79 0.02 -2.99
C HIS A 42 6.14 0.38 -1.65
N CYS A 43 4.85 0.79 -1.68
CA CYS A 43 4.13 1.19 -0.47
C CYS A 43 4.19 0.10 0.59
N THR A 44 4.67 0.46 1.78
CA THR A 44 4.79 -0.48 2.91
C THR A 44 3.63 -0.38 3.88
N SER A 45 2.86 0.72 3.83
CA SER A 45 1.77 1.04 4.74
C SER A 45 0.73 1.90 4.04
N LEU A 46 -0.53 1.43 3.99
CA LEU A 46 -1.64 2.13 3.37
C LEU A 46 -2.81 2.29 4.37
N ASN A 47 -3.19 3.53 4.65
CA ASN A 47 -4.38 3.84 5.46
C ASN A 47 -5.54 4.30 4.58
N LEU A 48 -6.67 3.60 4.67
CA LEU A 48 -7.90 3.85 3.92
C LEU A 48 -9.12 4.03 4.85
N SER A 49 -8.90 4.30 6.14
CA SER A 49 -9.98 4.49 7.12
C SER A 49 -10.93 5.62 6.72
N GLY A 50 -12.24 5.45 7.00
CA GLY A 50 -13.22 6.51 6.75
C GLY A 50 -13.57 6.74 5.28
N ASN A 51 -13.31 5.77 4.41
CA ASN A 51 -13.75 5.79 3.01
C ASN A 51 -14.97 4.88 2.79
N GLN A 52 -15.57 4.99 1.60
CA GLN A 52 -16.75 4.24 1.16
C GLN A 52 -16.34 2.98 0.38
N ILE A 53 -15.32 2.28 0.89
CA ILE A 53 -14.79 1.05 0.28
C ILE A 53 -15.56 -0.13 0.86
N THR A 54 -16.16 -0.94 -0.01
CA THR A 54 -16.92 -2.12 0.38
C THR A 54 -16.03 -3.37 0.37
N HIS A 55 -16.59 -4.52 0.74
CA HIS A 55 -15.90 -5.81 0.64
C HIS A 55 -15.32 -6.08 -0.77
N LYS A 56 -15.88 -5.49 -1.84
CA LYS A 56 -15.35 -5.64 -3.21
C LYS A 56 -13.99 -4.96 -3.37
N GLY A 57 -13.87 -3.68 -3.00
CA GLY A 57 -12.59 -2.96 -3.07
C GLY A 57 -11.54 -3.57 -2.15
N VAL A 58 -11.94 -4.04 -0.96
CA VAL A 58 -11.03 -4.76 -0.06
C VAL A 58 -10.52 -6.08 -0.66
N THR A 59 -11.39 -6.84 -1.32
CA THR A 59 -11.00 -8.09 -1.99
C THR A 59 -10.02 -7.83 -3.14
N MET A 60 -10.23 -6.75 -3.90
CA MET A 60 -9.32 -6.33 -4.97
C MET A 60 -7.93 -5.99 -4.40
N LEU A 61 -7.85 -5.19 -3.35
CA LEU A 61 -6.59 -4.90 -2.63
C LEU A 61 -5.92 -6.19 -2.17
N ALA A 62 -6.64 -7.06 -1.47
CA ALA A 62 -6.10 -8.29 -0.90
C ALA A 62 -5.48 -9.21 -1.97
N ASN A 63 -6.11 -9.32 -3.14
CA ASN A 63 -5.59 -10.13 -4.24
C ASN A 63 -4.27 -9.62 -4.79
N ILE A 64 -4.12 -8.29 -4.92
CA ILE A 64 -2.87 -7.70 -5.40
C ILE A 64 -1.76 -7.86 -4.36
N LEU A 65 -2.09 -7.77 -3.08
CA LEU A 65 -1.10 -7.78 -2.01
C LEU A 65 -0.61 -9.16 -1.66
N LYS A 66 -1.39 -10.21 -1.95
CA LYS A 66 -0.89 -11.59 -1.92
C LYS A 66 0.38 -11.77 -2.78
N ASN A 67 0.48 -11.00 -3.86
CA ASN A 67 1.61 -11.06 -4.79
C ASN A 67 2.67 -9.99 -4.53
N ASN A 68 2.46 -9.10 -3.54
CA ASN A 68 3.28 -7.92 -3.32
C ASN A 68 3.91 -7.92 -1.92
N LYS A 69 5.10 -7.31 -1.76
CA LYS A 69 5.86 -7.29 -0.49
C LYS A 69 5.33 -6.30 0.55
N VAL A 70 4.05 -5.92 0.49
CA VAL A 70 3.46 -4.95 1.41
C VAL A 70 3.22 -5.63 2.76
N LYS A 71 3.98 -5.22 3.77
CA LYS A 71 3.94 -5.84 5.11
C LYS A 71 2.78 -5.38 5.98
N TYR A 72 2.20 -4.21 5.71
CA TYR A 72 1.17 -3.62 6.57
C TYR A 72 0.03 -3.07 5.71
N LEU A 73 -1.09 -3.80 5.66
CA LEU A 73 -2.32 -3.32 5.03
C LEU A 73 -3.47 -3.21 6.04
N LEU A 74 -4.27 -2.16 5.86
CA LEU A 74 -5.65 -1.97 6.34
C LEU A 74 -5.81 -1.66 7.82
N ARG A 75 -5.96 -0.37 8.11
CA ARG A 75 -6.91 0.09 9.11
C ARG A 75 -8.20 0.53 8.41
N LEU A 76 -9.11 -0.41 8.16
CA LEU A 76 -10.50 -0.08 7.87
C LEU A 76 -11.23 0.03 9.22
N ASN A 77 -11.11 1.18 9.87
CA ASN A 77 -11.95 1.43 11.04
C ASN A 77 -13.27 2.06 10.59
N TYR A 78 -14.35 1.38 11.02
CA TYR A 78 -15.76 1.78 11.05
C TYR A 78 -16.51 2.02 9.73
N THR A 79 -17.38 1.07 9.39
CA THR A 79 -18.75 1.39 8.95
C THR A 79 -19.73 0.52 9.73
N VAL A 80 -20.57 1.17 10.53
CA VAL A 80 -21.71 0.55 11.23
C VAL A 80 -22.72 0.11 10.18
N TYR A 81 -23.27 -1.09 10.36
CA TYR A 81 -24.29 -1.74 9.53
C TYR A 81 -25.51 -0.87 9.24
#